data_AF-A0A2N0ZEA0-F1
#
_entry.id   AF-A0A2N0ZEA0-F1
#
_cell.length_a   1.000
_cell.length_b   1.000
_cell.length_c   1.000
_cell.angle_alpha   90.00
_cell.angle_beta   90.00
_cell.angle_gamma   90.00
#
_symmetry.space_group_name_H-M   'P 1'
#
loop_
_entity.id
_entity.type
_entity.pdbx_description
1 polymer ?
#
loop_
_entity_poly.entity_id
_entity_poly.type
_entity_poly.pdbx_seq_one_letter_code
_entity_poly.pdbx_strand_id
1 'polypeptide(L)'
;MITLGEIKSQLTPEQMKAAQALVDNEFAGKSKRSYEEIAEGLGVTVRTLYTWRQDRYFTLYQTYLADHALDNFMPTAVAKLKESIEGRSSNGIPSMKALELYFKLSGRLVDKKEIVKSEEPTSRVRVTREDISRELAELDKLLN
;
A
#
# COMPACT_ATOMS: atom_id res chain seq x y z
N MET A 1 -0.92 15.27 2.67
CA MET A 1 -1.51 14.50 1.56
C MET A 1 -1.98 15.51 0.53
N ILE A 2 -1.51 15.44 -0.71
CA ILE A 2 -1.95 16.36 -1.77
C ILE A 2 -3.34 15.93 -2.22
N THR A 3 -4.26 16.88 -2.33
CA THR A 3 -5.65 16.63 -2.74
C THR A 3 -5.78 16.47 -4.25
N LEU A 4 -6.86 15.82 -4.70
CA LEU A 4 -7.16 15.69 -6.14
C LEU A 4 -7.28 17.06 -6.84
N GLY A 5 -7.87 18.05 -6.15
CA GLY A 5 -8.02 19.40 -6.69
C GLY A 5 -6.66 20.07 -6.94
N GLU A 6 -5.73 19.95 -5.99
CA GLU A 6 -4.37 20.47 -6.15
C GLU A 6 -3.63 19.76 -7.28
N ILE A 7 -3.74 18.45 -7.41
CA ILE A 7 -3.14 17.69 -8.53
C ILE A 7 -3.67 18.20 -9.87
N LYS A 8 -4.98 18.30 -10.03
CA LYS A 8 -5.61 18.78 -11.28
C LYS A 8 -5.23 20.21 -11.62
N SER A 9 -5.02 21.08 -10.63
CA SER A 9 -4.63 22.48 -10.86
C SER A 9 -3.25 22.63 -11.53
N GLN A 10 -2.39 21.62 -11.41
CA GLN A 10 -1.04 21.63 -11.97
C GLN A 10 -0.97 20.98 -13.36
N LEU A 11 -2.10 20.45 -13.87
CA LEU A 11 -2.14 19.72 -15.13
C LEU A 11 -3.01 20.44 -16.16
N THR A 12 -2.57 20.41 -17.41
CA THR A 12 -3.40 20.86 -18.52
C THR A 12 -4.52 19.84 -18.81
N PRO A 13 -5.62 20.24 -19.45
CA PRO A 13 -6.65 19.31 -19.90
C PRO A 13 -6.10 18.19 -20.82
N GLU A 14 -5.10 18.49 -21.64
CA GLU A 14 -4.44 17.51 -22.51
C GLU A 14 -3.63 16.50 -21.72
N GLN A 15 -2.88 16.95 -20.70
CA GLN A 15 -2.17 16.07 -19.78
C GLN A 15 -3.13 15.14 -19.03
N MET A 16 -4.27 15.66 -18.55
CA MET A 16 -5.29 14.83 -17.89
C MET A 16 -5.87 13.78 -18.84
N LYS A 17 -6.16 14.14 -20.10
CA LYS A 17 -6.60 13.19 -21.13
C LYS A 17 -5.55 12.13 -21.43
N ALA A 18 -4.28 12.54 -21.55
CA ALA A 18 -3.17 11.62 -21.78
C ALA A 18 -2.96 10.66 -20.62
N ALA A 19 -3.05 11.14 -19.38
CA ALA A 19 -2.98 10.32 -18.18
C ALA A 19 -4.09 9.27 -18.15
N GLN A 20 -5.32 9.66 -18.49
CA GLN A 20 -6.46 8.73 -18.61
C GLN A 20 -6.21 7.68 -19.69
N ALA A 21 -5.82 8.09 -20.90
CA ALA A 21 -5.56 7.17 -22.00
C ALA A 21 -4.46 6.15 -21.66
N LEU A 22 -3.42 6.57 -20.93
CA LEU A 22 -2.36 5.68 -20.46
C LEU A 22 -2.88 4.68 -19.43
N VAL A 23 -3.69 5.11 -18.46
CA VAL A 23 -4.26 4.22 -17.44
C VAL A 23 -5.23 3.22 -18.07
N ASP A 24 -6.14 3.67 -18.94
CA ASP A 24 -7.06 2.80 -19.66
C ASP A 24 -6.31 1.74 -20.48
N ASN A 25 -5.17 2.12 -21.08
CA ASN A 25 -4.32 1.22 -21.84
C ASN A 25 -3.70 0.11 -20.97
N GLU A 26 -3.42 0.36 -19.69
CA GLU A 26 -2.95 -0.68 -18.77
C GLU A 26 -4.00 -1.77 -18.52
N PHE A 27 -5.29 -1.41 -18.61
CA PHE A 27 -6.41 -2.35 -18.43
C PHE A 27 -6.94 -2.95 -19.75
N ALA A 28 -6.37 -2.57 -20.91
CA ALA A 28 -6.84 -3.02 -22.23
C ALA A 28 -6.49 -4.48 -22.58
N GLY A 29 -5.71 -5.17 -21.73
CA GLY A 29 -5.35 -6.57 -21.93
C GLY A 29 -4.59 -6.80 -23.25
N LYS A 30 -5.16 -7.60 -24.16
CA LYS A 30 -4.55 -7.90 -25.47
C LYS A 30 -4.64 -6.76 -26.48
N SER A 31 -5.48 -5.76 -26.24
CA SER A 31 -5.68 -4.60 -27.11
C SER A 31 -4.83 -3.40 -26.68
N LYS A 32 -3.72 -3.65 -26.01
CA LYS A 32 -2.82 -2.62 -25.50
C LYS A 32 -2.10 -1.92 -26.66
N ARG A 33 -2.20 -0.60 -26.69
CA ARG A 33 -1.62 0.30 -27.68
C ARG A 33 -0.19 0.70 -27.28
N SER A 34 0.66 0.99 -28.26
CA SER A 34 1.99 1.54 -28.03
C SER A 34 1.93 3.02 -27.61
N TYR A 35 3.03 3.57 -27.10
CA TYR A 35 3.09 5.00 -26.79
C TYR A 35 3.00 5.86 -28.04
N GLU A 36 3.50 5.38 -29.18
CA GLU A 36 3.37 6.01 -30.49
C GLU A 36 1.90 6.14 -30.88
N GLU A 37 1.13 5.05 -30.80
CA GLU A 37 -0.30 5.03 -31.14
C GLU A 37 -1.15 5.91 -30.20
N ILE A 38 -0.80 5.93 -28.91
CA ILE A 38 -1.46 6.79 -27.92
C ILE A 38 -1.14 8.26 -28.20
N ALA A 39 0.13 8.59 -28.45
CA ALA A 39 0.55 9.95 -28.75
C ALA A 39 -0.10 10.46 -30.04
N GLU A 40 -0.16 9.62 -31.08
CA GLU A 40 -0.86 9.90 -32.34
C GLU A 40 -2.35 10.19 -32.11
N GLY A 41 -3.04 9.31 -31.36
CA GLY A 41 -4.46 9.51 -31.04
C GLY A 41 -4.76 10.76 -30.20
N LEU A 42 -3.75 11.29 -29.50
CA LEU A 42 -3.84 12.51 -28.71
C LEU A 42 -3.35 13.76 -29.48
N GLY A 43 -2.79 13.60 -30.68
CA GLY A 43 -2.23 14.70 -31.46
C GLY A 43 -0.94 15.29 -30.88
N VAL A 44 -0.16 14.51 -30.12
CA VAL A 44 1.09 14.94 -29.50
C VAL A 44 2.27 14.09 -29.96
N THR A 45 3.49 14.59 -29.77
CA THR A 45 4.68 13.78 -30.04
C THR A 45 4.92 12.77 -28.92
N VAL A 46 5.53 11.63 -29.25
CA VAL A 46 5.96 10.64 -28.25
C VAL A 46 6.90 11.25 -27.21
N ARG A 47 7.75 12.19 -27.62
CA ARG A 47 8.64 12.93 -26.72
C ARG A 47 7.86 13.78 -25.73
N THR A 48 6.79 14.45 -26.17
CA THR A 48 5.89 15.21 -25.28
C THR A 48 5.26 14.28 -24.23
N LEU A 49 4.71 13.14 -24.67
CA LEU A 49 4.10 12.15 -23.79
C LEU A 49 5.13 11.59 -22.79
N TYR A 50 6.36 11.32 -23.23
CA TYR A 50 7.45 10.91 -22.37
C TYR A 50 7.77 11.95 -21.30
N THR A 51 7.89 13.23 -21.69
CA THR A 51 8.15 14.33 -20.74
C THR A 51 7.04 14.45 -19.70
N TRP A 52 5.77 14.36 -20.11
CA TRP A 52 4.65 14.39 -19.15
C TRP A 52 4.69 13.25 -18.15
N ARG A 53 5.08 12.04 -18.57
CA ARG A 53 5.22 10.90 -17.65
C ARG A 53 6.33 11.06 -16.61
N GLN A 54 7.25 12.01 -16.79
CA GLN A 54 8.26 12.36 -15.78
C GLN A 54 7.75 13.45 -14.81
N ASP A 55 6.63 14.10 -15.11
CA ASP A 55 6.04 15.10 -14.22
C ASP A 55 5.35 14.44 -13.02
N ARG A 56 5.68 14.93 -11.81
CA ARG A 56 5.16 14.37 -10.57
C ARG A 56 3.64 14.43 -10.47
N TYR A 57 3.03 15.56 -10.86
CA TYR A 57 1.58 15.72 -10.76
C TYR A 57 0.87 14.83 -11.78
N PHE A 58 1.47 14.62 -12.95
CA PHE A 58 0.98 13.67 -13.94
C PHE A 58 0.96 12.25 -13.39
N THR A 59 2.05 11.78 -12.79
CA THR A 59 2.10 10.45 -12.16
C THR A 59 1.11 10.32 -11.01
N LEU A 60 1.02 11.32 -10.13
CA LEU A 60 0.04 11.31 -9.03
C LEU A 60 -1.40 11.22 -9.53
N TYR A 61 -1.70 11.91 -10.64
CA TYR A 61 -3.01 11.82 -11.27
C TYR A 61 -3.28 10.44 -11.85
N GLN A 62 -2.29 9.82 -12.52
CA GLN A 62 -2.41 8.44 -13.01
C GLN A 62 -2.66 7.45 -11.87
N THR A 63 -1.97 7.58 -10.73
CA THR A 63 -2.21 6.74 -9.54
C THR A 63 -3.64 6.88 -9.05
N TYR A 64 -4.13 8.12 -8.91
CA TYR A 64 -5.54 8.36 -8.54
C TYR A 64 -6.52 7.68 -9.51
N LEU A 65 -6.28 7.76 -10.81
CA LEU A 65 -7.12 7.11 -11.82
C LEU A 65 -7.07 5.59 -11.73
N ALA A 66 -5.89 5.02 -11.47
CA ALA A 66 -5.72 3.58 -11.28
C ALA A 66 -6.40 3.08 -10.01
N ASP A 67 -6.30 3.81 -8.90
CA ASP A 67 -7.00 3.48 -7.65
C ASP A 67 -8.51 3.51 -7.86
N HIS A 68 -9.03 4.55 -8.52
CA HIS A 68 -10.45 4.62 -8.89
C HIS A 68 -10.89 3.48 -9.82
N ALA A 69 -10.04 3.06 -10.77
CA ALA A 69 -10.33 1.92 -11.62
C ALA A 69 -10.37 0.60 -10.82
N LEU A 70 -9.48 0.43 -9.84
CA LEU A 70 -9.45 -0.72 -8.95
C LEU A 70 -10.70 -0.77 -8.06
N ASP A 71 -11.12 0.36 -7.50
CA ASP A 71 -12.36 0.47 -6.71
C ASP A 71 -13.58 0.07 -7.55
N ASN A 72 -13.64 0.51 -8.80
CA ASN A 72 -14.71 0.10 -9.73
C ASN A 72 -14.67 -1.38 -10.10
N PHE A 73 -13.50 -2.02 -10.05
CA PHE A 73 -13.35 -3.45 -10.30
C PHE A 73 -13.77 -4.31 -9.10
N MET A 74 -13.88 -3.72 -7.90
CA MET A 74 -14.16 -4.44 -6.66
C MET A 74 -15.41 -5.35 -6.72
N PRO A 75 -16.57 -4.92 -7.26
CA PRO A 75 -17.75 -5.80 -7.38
C PRO A 75 -17.48 -7.06 -8.21
N THR A 76 -16.72 -6.92 -9.31
CA THR A 76 -16.31 -8.04 -10.17
C THR A 76 -15.37 -8.98 -9.43
N ALA A 77 -14.39 -8.44 -8.69
CA ALA A 77 -13.47 -9.23 -7.87
C ALA A 77 -14.23 -10.04 -6.80
N VAL A 78 -15.20 -9.43 -6.11
CA VAL A 78 -16.04 -10.10 -5.11
C VAL A 78 -16.93 -11.18 -5.74
N ALA A 79 -17.47 -10.96 -6.94
CA ALA A 79 -18.21 -11.97 -7.68
C ALA A 79 -17.33 -13.19 -7.99
N LYS A 80 -16.08 -12.98 -8.44
CA LYS A 80 -15.10 -14.06 -8.67
C LYS A 80 -14.68 -14.79 -7.40
N LEU A 81 -14.58 -14.07 -6.28
CA LEU A 81 -14.36 -14.69 -4.97
C LEU A 81 -15.52 -15.64 -4.62
N LYS A 82 -16.78 -15.19 -4.80
CA LYS A 82 -17.98 -16.01 -4.57
C LYS A 82 -18.00 -17.26 -5.46
N GLU A 83 -17.74 -17.13 -6.76
CA GLU A 83 -17.65 -18.27 -7.68
C GLU A 83 -16.59 -19.29 -7.24
N SER A 84 -15.45 -18.81 -6.74
CA SER A 84 -14.35 -19.67 -6.24
C SER A 84 -14.73 -20.41 -4.95
N ILE A 85 -15.53 -19.81 -4.08
CA ILE A 85 -16.07 -20.46 -2.88
C ILE A 85 -17.06 -21.56 -3.27
N GLU A 86 -17.92 -21.30 -4.25
CA GLU A 86 -18.96 -22.23 -4.69
C GLU A 86 -18.43 -23.33 -5.63
N GLY A 87 -17.12 -23.33 -5.92
CA GLY A 87 -16.50 -24.30 -6.83
C GLY A 87 -16.94 -24.13 -8.29
N ARG A 88 -17.49 -22.98 -8.69
CA ARG A 88 -17.88 -22.69 -10.08
C ARG A 88 -16.74 -22.11 -10.92
N SER A 89 -15.51 -22.15 -10.40
CA SER A 89 -14.29 -21.74 -11.09
C SER A 89 -13.75 -22.85 -12.02
N SER A 90 -12.60 -22.61 -12.65
CA SER A 90 -12.03 -23.42 -13.75
C SER A 90 -11.81 -24.91 -13.45
N ASN A 91 -11.68 -25.31 -12.19
CA ASN A 91 -11.43 -26.68 -11.78
C ASN A 91 -12.62 -27.37 -11.08
N GLY A 92 -13.77 -26.68 -10.92
CA GLY A 92 -14.96 -27.26 -10.27
C GLY A 92 -14.85 -27.46 -8.75
N ILE A 93 -13.74 -27.07 -8.13
CA ILE A 93 -13.42 -27.38 -6.73
C ILE A 93 -13.55 -26.11 -5.87
N PRO A 94 -14.35 -26.13 -4.79
CA PRO A 94 -14.39 -25.06 -3.80
C PRO A 94 -13.01 -24.71 -3.23
N SER A 95 -12.65 -23.43 -3.23
CA SER A 95 -11.36 -22.97 -2.72
C SER A 95 -11.44 -22.61 -1.23
N MET A 96 -10.77 -23.40 -0.38
CA MET A 96 -10.60 -23.08 1.05
C MET A 96 -9.92 -21.72 1.26
N LYS A 97 -9.01 -21.34 0.36
CA LYS A 97 -8.36 -20.03 0.42
C LYS A 97 -9.34 -18.89 0.14
N ALA A 98 -10.29 -19.10 -0.78
CA ALA A 98 -11.32 -18.10 -1.05
C ALA A 98 -12.27 -17.93 0.15
N LEU A 99 -12.61 -19.02 0.85
CA LEU A 99 -13.36 -18.96 2.11
C LEU A 99 -12.60 -18.17 3.20
N GLU A 100 -11.30 -18.43 3.37
CA GLU A 100 -10.45 -17.67 4.30
C GLU A 100 -10.44 -16.17 3.97
N LEU A 101 -10.27 -15.81 2.68
CA LEU A 101 -10.29 -14.43 2.22
C LEU A 101 -11.64 -13.74 2.46
N TYR A 102 -12.75 -14.45 2.28
CA TYR A 102 -14.08 -13.92 2.59
C TYR A 102 -14.27 -13.62 4.09
N PHE A 103 -13.80 -14.51 4.97
CA PHE A 103 -13.84 -14.26 6.41
C PHE A 103 -12.91 -13.12 6.85
N LYS A 104 -11.74 -12.97 6.21
CA LYS A 104 -10.86 -11.82 6.42
C LYS A 104 -11.50 -10.52 5.97
N LEU A 105 -12.07 -10.48 4.77
CA LEU A 105 -12.76 -9.29 4.23
C LEU A 105 -13.94 -8.87 5.10
N SER A 106 -14.69 -9.81 5.65
CA SER A 106 -15.83 -9.55 6.53
C SER A 106 -15.46 -9.30 8.01
N GLY A 107 -14.17 -9.31 8.36
CA GLY A 107 -13.70 -9.10 9.73
C GLY A 107 -14.08 -10.20 10.70
N ARG A 108 -14.37 -11.41 10.22
CA ARG A 108 -14.83 -12.57 11.02
C ARG A 108 -13.69 -13.49 11.45
N LEU A 109 -12.50 -13.32 10.89
CA LEU A 109 -11.33 -14.12 11.25
C LEU A 109 -10.65 -13.50 12.47
N VAL A 110 -10.56 -14.27 13.56
CA VAL A 110 -9.94 -13.81 14.81
C VAL A 110 -8.50 -14.32 14.88
N ASP A 111 -7.54 -13.40 14.77
CA ASP A 111 -6.13 -13.69 15.01
C ASP A 111 -5.81 -13.55 16.51
N LYS A 112 -5.74 -14.67 17.23
CA LYS A 112 -5.27 -14.69 18.63
C LYS A 112 -3.75 -14.85 18.66
N LYS A 113 -3.06 -13.92 19.32
CA LYS A 113 -1.63 -14.03 19.62
C LYS A 113 -1.44 -14.02 21.13
N GLU A 114 -0.75 -15.03 21.65
CA GLU A 114 -0.26 -15.02 23.03
C GLU A 114 1.03 -14.21 23.05
N ILE A 115 1.03 -13.08 23.75
CA ILE A 115 2.24 -12.28 23.96
C ILE A 115 2.86 -12.78 25.26
N VAL A 116 3.81 -13.69 25.15
CA VAL A 116 4.65 -14.06 26.28
C VAL A 116 5.62 -12.91 26.52
N LYS A 117 5.31 -12.09 27.53
CA LYS A 117 6.26 -11.10 28.02
C LYS A 117 7.32 -11.85 28.82
N SER A 118 8.42 -12.22 28.16
CA SER A 118 9.63 -12.64 28.87
C SER A 118 10.05 -11.44 29.71
N GLU A 119 9.87 -11.52 31.02
CA GLU A 119 10.61 -10.67 31.95
C GLU A 119 12.08 -10.98 31.68
N GLU A 120 12.75 -10.10 30.91
CA GLU A 120 14.20 -10.01 31.03
C GLU A 120 14.46 -9.89 32.53
N PRO A 121 15.39 -10.67 33.11
CA PRO A 121 15.82 -10.38 34.45
C PRO A 121 16.42 -8.98 34.37
N THR A 122 15.66 -7.95 34.76
CA THR A 122 16.28 -6.73 35.25
C THR A 122 17.24 -7.25 36.29
N SER A 123 18.52 -7.24 35.98
CA SER A 123 19.55 -7.35 36.98
C SER A 123 19.35 -6.12 37.86
N ARG A 124 18.41 -6.21 38.79
CA ARG A 124 18.56 -5.56 40.07
C ARG A 124 19.80 -6.23 40.63
N VAL A 125 20.97 -5.71 40.24
CA VAL A 125 22.20 -5.89 40.98
C VAL A 125 21.76 -5.64 42.41
N ARG A 126 21.78 -6.68 43.24
CA ARG A 126 21.51 -6.52 44.67
C ARG A 126 22.69 -5.72 45.19
N VAL A 127 22.55 -4.39 45.16
CA VAL A 127 23.50 -3.50 45.81
C VAL A 127 23.49 -3.89 47.28
N THR A 128 24.62 -4.41 47.76
CA THR A 128 24.73 -4.86 49.15
C THR A 128 24.86 -3.63 50.05
N ARG A 129 24.61 -3.80 51.35
CA ARG A 129 24.81 -2.69 52.31
C ARG A 129 26.27 -2.23 52.31
N GLU A 130 27.19 -3.14 52.06
CA GLU A 130 28.63 -2.89 51.90
C GLU A 130 28.99 -2.08 50.64
N ASP A 131 28.21 -2.19 49.57
CA ASP A 131 28.42 -1.38 48.36
C ASP A 131 27.95 0.05 48.60
N ILE A 132 26.78 0.21 49.25
CA ILE A 132 26.23 1.52 49.63
C ILE A 132 27.16 2.26 50.61
N SER A 133 27.69 1.54 51.61
CA SER A 133 28.58 2.16 52.61
C SER A 133 29.91 2.65 52.00
N ARG A 134 30.42 1.93 50.99
CA ARG A 134 31.63 2.32 50.26
C ARG A 134 31.40 3.59 49.44
N GLU A 135 30.31 3.64 48.68
CA GLU A 135 29.96 4.84 47.89
C GLU A 135 29.72 6.06 48.77
N LEU A 136 29.06 5.89 49.92
CA LEU A 136 28.88 6.97 50.89
C LEU A 136 30.20 7.48 51.47
N ALA A 137 31.14 6.58 51.78
CA ALA A 137 32.45 6.97 52.28
C ALA A 137 33.32 7.67 51.22
N GLU A 138 33.16 7.32 49.94
CA GLU A 138 33.81 8.06 48.84
C GLU A 138 33.21 9.44 48.64
N LEU A 139 31.89 9.58 48.73
CA LEU A 139 31.21 10.88 48.67
C LEU A 139 31.62 11.82 49.81
N ASP A 140 31.75 11.29 51.03
CA ASP A 140 32.15 12.07 52.21
C ASP A 140 33.59 12.59 52.12
N LYS A 141 34.46 11.88 51.39
CA LYS A 141 35.83 12.34 51.06
C LYS A 141 35.88 13.41 49.97
N LEU A 142 34.86 13.52 49.12
CA LEU A 142 34.78 14.56 48.09
C LEU A 142 34.16 15.86 48.60
N LEU A 143 33.48 15.80 49.75
CA LEU A 143 32.78 16.94 50.36
C LEU A 143 33.54 17.58 51.53
N ASN A 144 34.65 16.98 51.98
CA ASN A 144 35.59 17.52 52.98
C ASN A 144 36.96 17.82 52.34
#